data_AF-A0A6P0VC64-F1
#
_entry.id   AF-A0A6P0VC64-F1
#
_cell.length_a   1.000
_cell.length_b   1.000
_cell.length_c   1.000
_cell.angle_alpha   90.00
_cell.angle_beta   90.00
_cell.angle_gamma   90.00
#
_symmetry.space_group_name_H-M   'P 1'
#
loop_
_entity.id
_entity.type
_entity.pdbx_description
1 polymer ?
#
loop_
_entity_poly.entity_id
_entity_poly.type
_entity_poly.pdbx_seq_one_letter_code
_entity_poly.pdbx_strand_id
1 'polypeptide(L)'
;VDTLVNIESLTGSNFDDHLIGDAANNTLWGLQGDDLLTGGADADNFNFGSSNQGIDTITDFNSIQGDQIRVSAKNFGGGLTVGVLDAEEFTIGSAATQASDRFIYDDTTGALFFDPDGTGAIAQIQFAQLAVGVALTNSDIFAF
;
A
#
# COMPACT_ATOMS: atom_id res chain seq x y z
N VAL A 1 11.78 -27.46 -9.49
CA VAL A 1 10.93 -26.32 -9.16
C VAL A 1 10.57 -26.52 -7.72
N ASP A 2 11.02 -25.62 -6.85
CA ASP A 2 10.64 -25.66 -5.44
C ASP A 2 9.33 -24.88 -5.26
N THR A 3 8.41 -25.45 -4.49
CA THR A 3 7.15 -24.83 -4.11
C THR A 3 7.18 -24.68 -2.60
N LEU A 4 7.23 -23.43 -2.14
CA LEU A 4 7.09 -23.13 -0.72
C LEU A 4 5.59 -23.02 -0.43
N VAL A 5 5.11 -23.76 0.56
CA VAL A 5 3.72 -23.74 1.03
C VAL A 5 3.72 -23.30 2.49
N ASN A 6 2.72 -22.51 2.91
CA ASN A 6 2.65 -21.88 4.23
C ASN A 6 3.77 -20.84 4.45
N ILE A 7 3.89 -19.89 3.51
CA ILE A 7 4.66 -18.67 3.80
C ILE A 7 3.66 -17.61 4.22
N GLU A 8 3.41 -17.52 5.52
CA GLU A 8 2.59 -16.44 6.10
C GLU A 8 3.28 -15.08 5.99
N SER A 9 4.58 -15.04 5.65
CA SER A 9 5.31 -13.80 5.39
C SER A 9 6.34 -13.91 4.28
N LEU A 10 6.08 -13.24 3.15
CA LEU A 10 7.00 -13.10 2.03
C LEU A 10 7.79 -11.81 2.20
N THR A 11 9.10 -11.88 2.00
CA THR A 11 9.98 -10.71 2.01
C THR A 11 10.86 -10.78 0.77
N GLY A 12 10.81 -9.72 -0.03
CA GLY A 12 11.66 -9.51 -1.19
C GLY A 12 13.08 -9.11 -0.79
N SER A 13 13.71 -8.35 -1.67
CA SER A 13 15.13 -8.04 -1.65
C SER A 13 15.35 -6.53 -1.84
N ASN A 14 16.47 -6.13 -2.44
CA ASN A 14 16.70 -4.72 -2.76
C ASN A 14 16.54 -4.46 -4.27
N PHE A 15 15.85 -5.34 -4.97
CA PHE A 15 15.66 -5.34 -6.42
C PHE A 15 14.20 -5.65 -6.72
N ASP A 16 13.78 -5.36 -7.95
CA ASP A 16 12.45 -5.69 -8.45
C ASP A 16 12.16 -7.21 -8.30
N ASP A 17 11.24 -7.53 -7.40
CA ASP A 17 10.81 -8.88 -7.06
C ASP A 17 9.40 -9.16 -7.55
N HIS A 18 9.07 -10.46 -7.67
CA HIS A 18 7.71 -10.92 -7.91
C HIS A 18 7.30 -11.83 -6.75
N LEU A 19 6.48 -11.31 -5.86
CA LEU A 19 6.01 -11.99 -4.66
C LEU A 19 4.56 -12.42 -4.86
N ILE A 20 4.33 -13.73 -4.75
CA ILE A 20 3.00 -14.34 -4.89
C ILE A 20 2.73 -15.14 -3.62
N GLY A 21 1.70 -14.73 -2.88
CA GLY A 21 1.17 -15.47 -1.74
C GLY A 21 0.47 -16.77 -2.13
N ASP A 22 -0.18 -17.39 -1.17
CA ASP A 22 -0.97 -18.59 -1.35
C ASP A 22 -2.47 -18.32 -1.11
N ALA A 23 -3.21 -19.31 -0.64
CA ALA A 23 -4.66 -19.19 -0.45
C ALA A 23 -5.03 -18.90 1.01
N ALA A 24 -4.06 -18.45 1.82
CA ALA A 24 -4.23 -18.08 3.22
C ALA A 24 -3.73 -16.65 3.42
N ASN A 25 -4.04 -16.05 4.57
CA ASN A 25 -3.55 -14.70 4.90
C ASN A 25 -2.03 -14.60 4.81
N ASN A 26 -1.52 -13.86 3.83
CA ASN A 26 -0.10 -13.61 3.63
C ASN A 26 0.28 -12.20 4.08
N THR A 27 1.55 -12.01 4.44
CA THR A 27 2.15 -10.69 4.68
C THR A 27 3.31 -10.49 3.72
N LEU A 28 3.18 -9.55 2.79
CA LEU A 28 4.15 -9.29 1.74
C LEU A 28 4.93 -8.01 2.06
N TRP A 29 6.26 -8.10 1.99
CA TRP A 29 7.18 -6.96 2.03
C TRP A 29 8.00 -6.96 0.75
N GLY A 30 7.72 -6.05 -0.19
CA GLY A 30 8.53 -5.88 -1.40
C GLY A 30 9.97 -5.47 -1.05
N LEU A 31 10.09 -4.47 -0.15
CA LEU A 31 11.31 -3.76 0.23
C LEU A 31 11.73 -2.77 -0.86
N GLN A 32 12.97 -2.80 -1.38
CA GLN A 32 13.40 -1.82 -2.39
C GLN A 32 13.27 -2.41 -3.79
N GLY A 33 12.91 -1.58 -4.77
CA GLY A 33 12.67 -2.00 -6.14
C GLY A 33 11.23 -1.72 -6.53
N ASP A 34 10.91 -1.84 -7.82
CA ASP A 34 9.53 -1.78 -8.28
C ASP A 34 8.95 -3.20 -8.27
N ASP A 35 8.29 -3.58 -7.19
CA ASP A 35 7.90 -4.97 -6.95
C ASP A 35 6.52 -5.31 -7.52
N LEU A 36 6.30 -6.58 -7.87
CA LEU A 36 4.99 -7.13 -8.23
C LEU A 36 4.47 -7.98 -7.07
N LEU A 37 3.38 -7.54 -6.44
CA LEU A 37 2.82 -8.15 -5.25
C LEU A 37 1.43 -8.75 -5.56
N THR A 38 1.28 -10.05 -5.34
CA THR A 38 0.01 -10.78 -5.45
C THR A 38 -0.27 -11.46 -4.11
N GLY A 39 -1.36 -11.07 -3.44
CA GLY A 39 -1.76 -11.64 -2.15
C GLY A 39 -2.31 -13.05 -2.30
N GLY A 40 -3.29 -13.22 -3.19
CA GLY A 40 -4.01 -14.46 -3.40
C GLY A 40 -5.41 -14.42 -2.81
N ALA A 41 -5.75 -15.45 -2.05
CA ALA A 41 -7.07 -15.57 -1.42
C ALA A 41 -6.99 -15.20 0.06
N ASP A 42 -8.16 -14.97 0.67
CA ASP A 42 -8.29 -14.47 2.05
C ASP A 42 -7.67 -13.07 2.24
N ALA A 43 -7.37 -12.68 3.48
CA ALA A 43 -7.06 -11.31 3.86
C ALA A 43 -5.54 -11.09 3.94
N ASP A 44 -4.99 -10.35 2.97
CA ASP A 44 -3.56 -10.16 2.81
C ASP A 44 -3.07 -8.80 3.30
N ASN A 45 -1.82 -8.77 3.75
CA ASN A 45 -1.16 -7.54 4.20
C ASN A 45 -0.03 -7.16 3.25
N PHE A 46 -0.16 -6.03 2.58
CA PHE A 46 0.88 -5.42 1.75
C PHE A 46 1.61 -4.36 2.56
N ASN A 47 2.82 -4.67 3.04
CA ASN A 47 3.54 -3.84 4.00
C ASN A 47 4.60 -2.95 3.33
N PHE A 48 4.51 -1.65 3.58
CA PHE A 48 5.42 -0.62 3.12
C PHE A 48 6.19 -0.03 4.29
N GLY A 49 7.51 -0.19 4.26
CA GLY A 49 8.41 0.30 5.30
C GLY A 49 8.70 1.79 5.21
N SER A 50 8.59 2.39 4.02
CA SER A 50 8.78 3.83 3.75
C SER A 50 8.08 4.20 2.44
N SER A 51 7.82 5.49 2.20
CA SER A 51 7.19 5.97 0.96
C SER A 51 8.12 6.00 -0.25
N ASN A 52 9.42 5.71 -0.08
CA ASN A 52 10.46 5.88 -1.09
C ASN A 52 11.28 4.61 -1.35
N GLN A 53 10.63 3.45 -1.34
CA GLN A 53 11.30 2.18 -1.59
C GLN A 53 11.20 1.71 -3.05
N GLY A 54 10.30 2.30 -3.82
CA GLY A 54 9.97 1.97 -5.20
C GLY A 54 8.47 2.21 -5.41
N ILE A 55 7.97 1.86 -6.59
CA ILE A 55 6.53 1.89 -6.89
C ILE A 55 6.07 0.45 -7.09
N ASP A 56 5.57 -0.15 -6.01
CA ASP A 56 5.11 -1.54 -6.05
C ASP A 56 3.75 -1.64 -6.73
N THR A 57 3.55 -2.68 -7.52
CA THR A 57 2.28 -3.01 -8.15
C THR A 57 1.57 -4.10 -7.34
N ILE A 58 0.47 -3.74 -6.68
CA ILE A 58 -0.44 -4.70 -6.04
C ILE A 58 -1.45 -5.17 -7.08
N THR A 59 -1.41 -6.46 -7.40
CA THR A 59 -2.08 -7.01 -8.59
C THR A 59 -3.53 -7.44 -8.38
N ASP A 60 -3.91 -7.75 -7.14
CA ASP A 60 -5.16 -8.43 -6.82
C ASP A 60 -5.89 -7.88 -5.59
N PHE A 61 -5.52 -6.66 -5.14
CA PHE A 61 -6.10 -6.03 -3.95
C PHE A 61 -7.64 -6.11 -3.92
N ASN A 62 -8.17 -6.64 -2.83
CA ASN A 62 -9.59 -6.83 -2.62
C ASN A 62 -10.04 -6.50 -1.19
N SER A 63 -10.61 -5.30 -1.02
CA SER A 63 -11.20 -4.85 0.25
C SER A 63 -12.27 -5.80 0.82
N ILE A 64 -13.01 -6.53 -0.03
CA ILE A 64 -14.03 -7.49 0.43
C ILE A 64 -13.39 -8.71 1.11
N GLN A 65 -12.20 -9.12 0.65
CA GLN A 65 -11.45 -10.20 1.28
C GLN A 65 -10.82 -9.77 2.62
N GLY A 66 -10.62 -8.46 2.81
CA GLY A 66 -10.03 -7.88 4.01
C GLY A 66 -8.56 -7.49 3.83
N ASP A 67 -8.10 -7.34 2.59
CA ASP A 67 -6.74 -6.92 2.30
C ASP A 67 -6.45 -5.55 2.92
N GLN A 68 -5.23 -5.40 3.43
CA GLN A 68 -4.76 -4.15 4.00
C GLN A 68 -3.46 -3.68 3.35
N ILE A 69 -3.43 -2.38 3.05
CA ILE A 69 -2.19 -1.66 2.74
C ILE A 69 -1.65 -1.12 4.06
N ARG A 70 -0.50 -1.63 4.48
CA ARG A 70 0.06 -1.31 5.80
C ARG A 70 1.31 -0.47 5.65
N VAL A 71 1.39 0.62 6.38
CA VAL A 71 2.48 1.59 6.27
C VAL A 71 3.15 1.81 7.61
N SER A 72 4.48 1.96 7.63
CA SER A 72 5.17 2.36 8.85
C SER A 72 4.88 3.82 9.18
N ALA A 73 4.11 4.09 10.23
CA ALA A 73 3.74 5.46 10.62
C ALA A 73 4.99 6.32 10.88
N LYS A 74 6.01 5.72 11.51
CA LYS A 74 7.28 6.37 11.83
C LYS A 74 8.05 6.79 10.56
N ASN A 75 8.12 5.92 9.57
CA ASN A 75 9.00 6.13 8.41
C ASN A 75 8.30 6.92 7.30
N PHE A 76 6.98 6.81 7.16
CA PHE A 76 6.18 7.69 6.30
C PHE A 76 6.11 9.10 6.91
N GLY A 77 5.97 9.22 8.24
CA GLY A 77 5.90 10.52 8.90
C GLY A 77 4.52 11.16 8.72
N GLY A 78 4.46 12.46 8.39
CA GLY A 78 3.19 13.16 8.12
C GLY A 78 2.24 13.31 9.31
N GLY A 79 2.65 12.88 10.51
CA GLY A 79 1.78 12.88 11.69
C GLY A 79 0.83 11.69 11.78
N LEU A 80 1.07 10.61 11.01
CA LEU A 80 0.24 9.41 11.02
C LEU A 80 0.12 8.82 12.43
N THR A 81 -1.11 8.50 12.82
CA THR A 81 -1.41 7.79 14.07
C THR A 81 -1.42 6.29 13.81
N VAL A 82 -0.84 5.50 14.73
CA VAL A 82 -0.88 4.03 14.64
C VAL A 82 -2.32 3.54 14.76
N GLY A 83 -2.74 2.72 13.80
CA GLY A 83 -4.10 2.19 13.68
C GLY A 83 -4.64 2.27 12.26
N VAL A 84 -5.95 2.06 12.14
CA VAL A 84 -6.68 2.34 10.90
C VAL A 84 -6.62 3.84 10.61
N LEU A 85 -6.42 4.20 9.36
CA LEU A 85 -6.30 5.59 8.92
C LEU A 85 -7.61 6.37 9.16
N ASP A 86 -7.51 7.62 9.60
CA ASP A 86 -8.69 8.47 9.76
C ASP A 86 -9.28 8.82 8.38
N ALA A 87 -10.61 8.93 8.29
CA ALA A 87 -11.28 9.20 7.02
C ALA A 87 -10.89 10.56 6.40
N GLU A 88 -10.46 11.52 7.23
CA GLU A 88 -9.97 12.84 6.79
C GLU A 88 -8.55 12.79 6.20
N GLU A 89 -7.82 11.68 6.40
CA GLU A 89 -6.47 11.48 5.88
C GLU A 89 -6.46 10.73 4.53
N PHE A 90 -7.62 10.32 4.02
CA PHE A 90 -7.76 9.60 2.76
C PHE A 90 -8.64 10.36 1.78
N THR A 91 -8.22 10.45 0.52
CA THR A 91 -9.04 11.02 -0.54
C THR A 91 -8.90 10.25 -1.86
N ILE A 92 -9.92 10.35 -2.69
CA ILE A 92 -9.94 9.79 -4.05
C ILE A 92 -9.72 10.94 -5.03
N GLY A 93 -8.76 10.78 -5.94
CA GLY A 93 -8.44 11.75 -6.98
C GLY A 93 -6.96 11.76 -7.34
N SER A 94 -6.54 12.74 -8.13
CA SER A 94 -5.16 12.83 -8.63
C SER A 94 -4.18 13.51 -7.69
N ALA A 95 -4.67 14.24 -6.68
CA ALA A 95 -3.82 14.93 -5.72
C ALA A 95 -4.52 15.20 -4.39
N ALA A 96 -3.72 15.51 -3.38
CA ALA A 96 -4.21 16.01 -2.10
C ALA A 96 -4.96 17.35 -2.28
N THR A 97 -6.03 17.53 -1.52
CA THR A 97 -6.96 18.67 -1.62
C THR A 97 -7.16 19.40 -0.29
N GLN A 98 -6.81 18.75 0.83
CA GLN A 98 -6.94 19.27 2.18
C GLN A 98 -5.66 19.00 2.98
N ALA A 99 -5.39 19.86 3.97
CA ALA A 99 -4.18 19.74 4.78
C ALA A 99 -4.10 18.45 5.61
N SER A 100 -5.23 17.74 5.78
CA SER A 100 -5.31 16.44 6.42
C SER A 100 -5.01 15.28 5.48
N ASP A 101 -5.18 15.44 4.16
CA ASP A 101 -5.00 14.35 3.21
C ASP A 101 -3.55 13.82 3.31
N ARG A 102 -3.41 12.51 3.55
CA ARG A 102 -2.13 11.81 3.61
C ARG A 102 -2.03 10.73 2.55
N PHE A 103 -3.13 10.06 2.24
CA PHE A 103 -3.18 9.02 1.23
C PHE A 103 -4.18 9.40 0.16
N ILE A 104 -3.75 9.30 -1.09
CA ILE A 104 -4.52 9.69 -2.26
C ILE A 104 -4.53 8.54 -3.23
N TYR A 105 -5.71 8.02 -3.52
CA TYR A 105 -5.87 7.00 -4.55
C TYR A 105 -6.48 7.62 -5.80
N ASP A 106 -5.73 7.62 -6.89
CA ASP A 106 -6.22 8.04 -8.20
C ASP A 106 -6.95 6.87 -8.84
N ASP A 107 -8.27 6.86 -8.72
CA ASP A 107 -9.15 5.82 -9.25
C ASP A 107 -9.18 5.75 -10.78
N THR A 108 -8.60 6.74 -11.47
CA THR A 108 -8.50 6.78 -12.94
C THR A 108 -7.22 6.14 -13.47
N THR A 109 -6.14 6.17 -12.69
CA THR A 109 -4.83 5.60 -13.07
C THR A 109 -4.43 4.39 -12.23
N GLY A 110 -5.06 4.20 -11.07
CA GLY A 110 -4.71 3.19 -10.07
C GLY A 110 -3.53 3.60 -9.17
N ALA A 111 -2.97 4.79 -9.32
CA ALA A 111 -1.83 5.23 -8.53
C ALA A 111 -2.24 5.52 -7.09
N LEU A 112 -1.45 5.03 -6.12
CA LEU A 112 -1.60 5.34 -4.71
C LEU A 112 -0.41 6.18 -4.24
N PHE A 113 -0.73 7.35 -3.72
CA PHE A 113 0.22 8.34 -3.27
C PHE A 113 0.18 8.51 -1.76
N PHE A 114 1.33 8.87 -1.20
CA PHE A 114 1.46 9.47 0.12
C PHE A 114 1.83 10.94 -0.02
N ASP A 115 1.06 11.83 0.61
CA ASP A 115 1.38 13.25 0.74
C ASP A 115 1.85 13.55 2.18
N PRO A 116 3.12 13.96 2.37
CA PRO A 116 3.65 14.29 3.69
C PRO A 116 3.02 15.53 4.35
N ASP A 117 2.37 16.43 3.59
CA ASP A 117 1.84 17.70 4.10
C ASP A 117 0.39 18.05 3.65
N GLY A 118 -0.16 17.28 2.70
CA GLY A 118 -1.53 17.34 2.20
C GLY A 118 -1.89 18.52 1.29
N THR A 119 -1.11 19.61 1.24
CA THR A 119 -1.49 20.80 0.44
C THR A 119 -0.35 21.47 -0.33
N GLY A 120 0.84 20.88 -0.37
CA GLY A 120 1.79 21.13 -1.46
C GLY A 120 2.92 22.13 -1.16
N ALA A 121 3.55 22.06 0.01
CA ALA A 121 4.96 22.48 0.11
C ALA A 121 5.91 21.34 -0.26
N ILE A 122 5.48 20.10 -0.03
CA ILE A 122 6.13 18.85 -0.37
C ILE A 122 5.25 18.15 -1.41
N ALA A 123 5.86 17.64 -2.47
CA ALA A 123 5.11 16.87 -3.47
C ALA A 123 4.69 15.51 -2.89
N GLN A 124 3.47 15.08 -3.20
CA GLN A 124 3.05 13.71 -2.95
C GLN A 124 3.98 12.71 -3.67
N ILE A 125 4.14 11.54 -3.08
CA ILE A 125 5.05 10.48 -3.51
C ILE A 125 4.20 9.28 -3.89
N GLN A 126 4.30 8.82 -5.15
CA GLN A 126 3.71 7.53 -5.52
C GLN A 126 4.58 6.44 -4.91
N PHE A 127 3.95 5.52 -4.18
CA PHE A 127 4.63 4.37 -3.58
C PHE A 127 4.00 3.04 -3.98
N ALA A 128 2.78 3.07 -4.52
CA ALA A 128 2.12 1.88 -5.00
C ALA A 128 1.23 2.14 -6.23
N GLN A 129 0.92 1.07 -6.93
CA GLN A 129 0.03 0.99 -8.07
C GLN A 129 -0.96 -0.15 -7.83
N LEU A 130 -2.25 0.15 -7.95
CA LEU A 130 -3.35 -0.81 -7.89
C LEU A 130 -4.05 -0.89 -9.25
N ALA A 131 -5.00 -1.82 -9.39
CA ALA A 131 -5.90 -1.83 -10.53
C ALA A 131 -6.85 -0.63 -10.50
N VAL A 132 -7.14 -0.05 -11.67
CA VAL A 132 -8.08 1.08 -11.84
C VAL A 132 -9.46 0.73 -11.26
N GLY A 133 -10.08 1.67 -10.54
CA GLY A 133 -11.44 1.51 -10.02
C GLY A 133 -11.60 0.53 -8.86
N VAL A 134 -10.52 0.06 -8.24
CA VAL A 134 -10.57 -0.64 -6.94
C VAL A 134 -11.33 0.21 -5.91
N ALA A 135 -12.21 -0.42 -5.15
CA ALA A 135 -12.98 0.23 -4.09
C ALA A 135 -12.16 0.41 -2.81
N LEU A 136 -11.05 1.16 -2.89
CA LEU A 136 -10.17 1.44 -1.77
C LEU A 136 -10.78 2.51 -0.85
N THR A 137 -10.70 2.28 0.46
CA THR A 137 -11.16 3.18 1.51
C THR A 137 -10.09 3.41 2.56
N ASN A 138 -10.30 4.39 3.44
CA ASN A 138 -9.41 4.62 4.59
C ASN A 138 -9.30 3.37 5.50
N SER A 139 -10.34 2.54 5.57
CA SER A 139 -10.36 1.35 6.44
C SER A 139 -9.44 0.24 5.97
N ASP A 140 -9.03 0.30 4.70
CA ASP A 140 -8.08 -0.61 4.07
C ASP A 140 -6.61 -0.21 4.31
N ILE A 141 -6.38 0.99 4.87
CA ILE A 141 -5.05 1.51 5.15
C ILE A 141 -4.79 1.46 6.66
N PHE A 142 -3.70 0.81 7.05
CA PHE A 142 -3.32 0.66 8.45
C PHE A 142 -1.88 1.16 8.71
N ALA A 143 -1.73 2.13 9.61
CA ALA A 143 -0.43 2.59 10.07
C ALA A 143 0.05 1.75 11.28
N PHE A 144 1.28 1.22 11.23
CA PHE A 144 1.90 0.45 12.32
C PHE A 144 3.18 1.10 12.88
#